data_AF-A0A7C1WQ97-F1
#
_entry.id   AF-A0A7C1WQ97-F1
#
_cell.length_a   1.000
_cell.length_b   1.000
_cell.length_c   1.000
_cell.angle_alpha   90.00
_cell.angle_beta   90.00
_cell.angle_gamma   90.00
#
_symmetry.space_group_name_H-M   'P 1'
#
loop_
_entity.id
_entity.type
_entity.pdbx_description
1 polymer ?
#
loop_
_entity_poly.entity_id
_entity_poly.type
_entity_poly.pdbx_seq_one_letter_code
_entity_poly.pdbx_strand_id
1 'polypeptide(L)' 'MSWTLLGLVVLLVASWWVGWRVYLRLWGYQRGHYRRCEHCGQPYKDQPTYCPHCGEVVAHWSNRR' A
#
# COMPACT_ATOMS: atom_id res chain seq x y z
N MET A 1 32.54 33.26 -5.35
CA MET A 1 31.80 32.45 -6.34
C MET A 1 31.30 31.08 -5.85
N SER A 2 31.63 30.59 -4.65
CA SER A 2 31.30 29.21 -4.23
C SER A 2 29.92 29.03 -3.55
N TRP A 3 29.39 30.08 -2.90
CA TRP A 3 28.17 29.98 -2.08
C TRP A 3 26.89 29.73 -2.89
N THR A 4 26.79 30.24 -4.12
CA THR A 4 25.62 30.05 -4.98
C THR A 4 25.48 28.60 -5.44
N LEU A 5 26.61 27.93 -5.74
CA LEU A 5 26.64 26.52 -6.10
C LEU A 5 26.24 25.63 -4.92
N LEU A 6 26.75 25.92 -3.72
CA LEU A 6 26.34 25.20 -2.50
C LEU A 6 24.85 25.37 -2.21
N GLY A 7 24.30 26.58 -2.38
CA GLY A 7 22.86 26.84 -2.22
C GLY A 7 21.99 26.02 -3.19
N LEU A 8 22.37 25.96 -4.47
CA LEU A 8 21.65 25.18 -5.48
C LEU A 8 21.68 23.68 -5.19
N VAL A 9 22.84 23.14 -4.78
CA VAL A 9 22.98 21.73 -4.42
C VAL A 9 22.08 21.37 -3.24
N VAL A 10 22.02 22.21 -2.21
CA VAL A 10 21.13 21.99 -1.05
C VAL A 10 19.66 21.97 -1.47
N LEU A 11 19.23 22.88 -2.36
CA LEU A 11 17.86 22.92 -2.85
C LEU A 11 17.47 21.68 -3.68
N LEU A 12 18.38 21.19 -4.51
CA LEU A 12 18.17 19.97 -5.29
C LEU A 12 18.08 18.74 -4.38
N VAL A 13 18.97 18.63 -3.39
CA VAL A 13 18.93 17.55 -2.40
C VAL A 13 17.64 17.61 -1.59
N ALA A 14 17.24 18.79 -1.12
CA ALA A 14 15.98 18.97 -0.37
C ALA A 14 14.76 18.57 -1.20
N SER A 15 14.70 19.00 -2.47
CA SER A 15 13.62 18.65 -3.39
C SER A 15 13.54 17.15 -3.64
N TRP A 16 14.69 16.50 -3.84
CA TRP A 16 14.76 15.05 -4.01
C TRP A 16 14.32 14.32 -2.73
N TRP A 17 14.74 14.79 -1.55
CA TRP A 17 14.39 14.17 -0.26
C TRP A 17 12.89 14.25 0.03
N VAL A 18 12.25 15.38 -0.29
CA VAL A 18 10.79 15.54 -0.18
C VAL A 18 10.07 14.58 -1.12
N GLY A 19 10.50 14.49 -2.38
CA GLY A 19 9.93 13.55 -3.34
C GLY A 19 10.03 12.09 -2.88
N TRP A 20 11.20 11.69 -2.37
CA TRP A 20 11.44 10.35 -1.84
C TRP A 20 10.55 10.02 -0.63
N ARG A 21 10.38 10.97 0.30
CA ARG A 21 9.47 10.82 1.46
C ARG A 21 8.02 10.59 1.04
N VAL A 22 7.54 11.32 0.03
CA VAL A 22 6.18 11.16 -0.51
C VAL A 22 6.03 9.82 -1.21
N TYR A 23 7.01 9.44 -2.04
CA TYR A 23 7.04 8.13 -2.69
C TYR A 23 6.96 6.98 -1.69
N LEU A 24 7.78 6.99 -0.64
CA LEU A 24 7.76 5.96 0.41
C LEU A 24 6.42 5.89 1.15
N ARG A 25 5.78 7.03 1.43
CA ARG A 25 4.44 7.05 2.05
C ARG A 25 3.38 6.40 1.17
N LEU A 26 3.39 6.69 -0.12
CA LEU A 26 2.44 6.11 -1.07
C LEU A 26 2.71 4.62 -1.29
N TRP A 27 3.98 4.20 -1.30
CA TRP A 27 4.35 2.80 -1.50
C TRP A 27 3.93 1.89 -0.34
N GLY A 28 3.90 2.43 0.89
CA GLY A 28 3.37 1.72 2.06
C GLY A 28 1.88 1.35 1.96
N TYR A 29 1.10 2.04 1.11
CA TYR A 29 -0.35 1.84 0.96
C TYR A 29 -0.71 0.56 0.19
N GLN A 30 0.15 0.04 -0.69
CA GLN A 30 -0.13 -1.16 -1.48
C GLN A 30 0.30 -2.49 -0.83
N ARG A 31 0.61 -2.52 0.48
CA ARG A 31 0.75 -3.80 1.19
C ARG A 31 -0.61 -4.45 1.30
N GLY A 32 -0.93 -5.27 0.30
CA GLY A 32 -2.19 -5.99 0.18
C GLY A 32 -2.60 -6.62 1.51
N HIS A 33 -3.80 -6.27 1.95
CA HIS A 33 -4.43 -6.88 3.10
C HIS A 33 -4.72 -8.35 2.75
N TYR A 34 -3.80 -9.24 3.14
CA TYR A 34 -4.07 -10.67 3.09
C TYR A 34 -5.09 -11.00 4.18
N ARG A 35 -6.23 -11.53 3.79
CA ARG A 35 -7.24 -12.07 4.71
C ARG A 35 -7.23 -13.58 4.60
N ARG A 36 -7.68 -14.25 5.65
CA ARG A 36 -7.74 -15.71 5.70
C ARG A 36 -9.20 -16.14 5.68
N CYS A 37 -9.53 -17.11 4.85
CA CYS A 37 -10.89 -17.64 4.80
C CYS A 37 -11.15 -18.48 6.06
N GLU A 38 -12.26 -18.22 6.76
CA GLU A 38 -12.63 -18.97 7.96
C GLU A 38 -13.04 -20.43 7.66
N HIS A 39 -13.50 -20.69 6.42
CA HIS A 39 -13.95 -22.03 6.03
C HIS A 39 -12.83 -22.95 5.58
N CYS A 40 -11.91 -22.47 4.73
CA CYS A 40 -10.84 -23.30 4.17
C CYS A 40 -9.44 -22.99 4.73
N GLY A 41 -9.30 -21.90 5.50
CA GLY A 41 -8.03 -21.48 6.07
C GLY A 41 -7.00 -20.95 5.06
N GLN A 42 -7.34 -20.85 3.78
CA GLN A 42 -6.43 -20.33 2.76
C GLN A 42 -6.36 -18.80 2.81
N PRO A 43 -5.16 -18.22 2.66
CA PRO A 43 -5.00 -16.77 2.53
C PRO A 43 -5.45 -16.31 1.14
N TYR A 44 -6.19 -15.21 1.09
CA TYR A 44 -6.57 -14.53 -0.13
C TYR A 44 -6.19 -13.05 -0.05
N LYS A 45 -5.90 -12.46 -1.21
CA LYS A 45 -5.66 -11.03 -1.31
C LYS A 45 -6.99 -10.29 -1.47
N ASP A 46 -7.02 -9.07 -0.96
CA ASP A 46 -8.12 -8.12 -1.13
C ASP A 46 -9.42 -8.49 -0.38
N GLN A 47 -10.53 -7.83 -0.74
CA GLN A 47 -11.87 -8.06 -0.19
C GLN A 47 -12.78 -8.71 -1.24
N PRO A 48 -12.47 -9.93 -1.72
CA PRO A 48 -13.34 -10.62 -2.66
C PRO A 48 -14.67 -10.96 -2.00
N THR A 49 -15.73 -11.05 -2.80
CA THR A 49 -17.06 -11.48 -2.34
C THR A 49 -17.08 -12.98 -2.03
N TYR A 50 -16.29 -13.75 -2.79
CA TYR A 50 -16.18 -15.20 -2.70
C TYR A 50 -14.72 -15.61 -2.54
N CYS A 51 -14.45 -16.66 -1.76
CA CYS A 51 -13.12 -17.20 -1.62
C CYS A 51 -12.69 -17.87 -2.94
N PRO A 52 -11.54 -17.51 -3.54
CA PRO A 52 -11.07 -18.11 -4.79
C PRO A 52 -10.67 -19.58 -4.64
N HIS A 53 -10.54 -20.10 -3.41
CA HIS A 53 -10.10 -21.47 -3.15
C HIS A 53 -11.26 -22.44 -2.90
N CYS A 54 -12.31 -22.01 -2.20
CA CYS A 54 -13.44 -22.87 -1.84
C CYS A 54 -14.79 -22.39 -2.38
N GLY A 55 -14.87 -21.20 -2.98
CA GLY A 55 -16.12 -20.64 -3.50
C GLY A 55 -17.06 -20.04 -2.44
N GLU A 56 -16.70 -20.15 -1.15
CA GLU A 56 -17.52 -19.67 -0.04
C GLU A 56 -17.61 -18.14 0.00
N VAL A 57 -18.73 -17.59 0.49
CA VAL A 57 -18.90 -16.14 0.62
C VAL A 57 -18.03 -15.61 1.76
N VAL A 58 -17.15 -14.65 1.46
CA VAL A 58 -16.24 -14.02 2.45
C VAL A 58 -16.42 -12.50 2.54
N ALA A 59 -17.46 -11.97 1.90
CA ALA A 59 -17.83 -10.56 2.00
C ALA A 59 -18.31 -10.21 3.42
N HIS A 60 -17.53 -9.40 4.14
CA HIS A 60 -17.90 -8.90 5.46
C HIS A 60 -19.20 -8.06 5.51
N TRP A 61 -19.72 -7.62 4.36
CA TRP A 61 -20.96 -6.84 4.24
C TRP A 61 -22.17 -7.66 3.76
N SER A 62 -21.98 -8.93 3.37
CA SER A 62 -23.09 -9.77 2.89
C SER A 62 -23.90 -10.41 4.03
N ASN A 63 -23.46 -10.27 5.29
CA ASN A 63 -24.20 -10.76 6.45
C ASN A 63 -25.29 -9.79 6.95
N ARG A 64 -25.79 -8.91 6.07
CA ARG A 64 -27.00 -8.11 6.34
C ARG A 64 -28.20 -8.87 5.76
N ARG A 65 -28.62 -9.93 6.45
CA ARG A 65 -29.97 -10.52 6.31
C ARG A 65 -30.81 -10.13 7.51
#